data_AF-A0A2M7CMF6-F1
#
_entry.id   AF-A0A2M7CMF6-F1
#
_cell.length_a   1.000
_cell.length_b   1.000
_cell.length_c   1.000
_cell.angle_alpha   90.00
_cell.angle_beta   90.00
_cell.angle_gamma   90.00
#
_symmetry.space_group_name_H-M   'P 1'
#
loop_
_entity.id
_entity.type
_entity.pdbx_description
1 polymer ?
#
loop_
_entity_poly.entity_id
_entity_poly.type
_entity_poly.pdbx_seq_one_letter_code
_entity_poly.pdbx_strand_id
1 'polypeptide(L)' 'MTQQKRITDNLDAMLDVLPPTIRHAVEAANQKEYLLEIILDLGRVSTARFVEEEIVLDPKEVT' A
#
# COMPACT_ATOMS: atom_id res chain seq x y z
N MET A 1 2.69 29.23 12.07
CA MET A 1 2.15 28.38 10.99
C MET A 1 2.78 27.02 11.13
N THR A 2 2.10 26.07 11.77
CA THR A 2 2.58 24.69 11.89
C THR A 2 2.44 24.04 10.51
N GLN A 3 3.56 23.90 9.79
CA GLN A 3 3.59 23.07 8.58
C GLN A 3 3.25 21.64 9.00
N GLN A 4 1.99 21.26 8.80
CA GLN A 4 1.60 19.87 8.79
C GLN A 4 2.24 19.28 7.54
N LYS A 5 3.41 18.64 7.68
CA LYS A 5 3.94 17.77 6.63
C LYS A 5 2.87 16.72 6.38
N ARG A 6 2.07 16.92 5.34
CA ARG A 6 1.07 15.95 4.88
C ARG A 6 1.86 14.69 4.55
N ILE A 7 1.70 13.68 5.38
CA ILE A 7 2.31 12.35 5.22
C ILE A 7 1.98 11.77 3.82
N THR A 8 0.93 12.28 3.17
CA THR A 8 0.46 11.96 1.83
C THR A 8 1.50 12.10 0.71
N ASP A 9 2.35 13.13 0.69
CA ASP A 9 3.32 13.31 -0.40
C ASP A 9 4.37 12.17 -0.46
N ASN A 10 4.79 11.68 0.70
CA ASN A 10 5.73 10.56 0.76
C ASN A 10 5.06 9.22 0.45
N LEU A 11 3.76 9.08 0.74
CA LEU A 11 3.03 7.85 0.46
C LEU A 11 2.88 7.65 -1.04
N ASP A 12 2.45 8.67 -1.79
CA ASP A 12 2.32 8.54 -3.25
C ASP A 12 3.69 8.27 -3.91
N ALA A 13 4.76 8.94 -3.45
CA ALA A 13 6.12 8.65 -3.92
C ALA A 13 6.60 7.22 -3.59
N MET A 14 6.18 6.65 -2.46
CA MET A 14 6.44 5.25 -2.11
C MET A 14 5.64 4.29 -3.00
N LEU A 15 4.37 4.59 -3.26
CA LEU A 15 3.53 3.74 -4.13
C LEU A 15 4.03 3.73 -5.57
N ASP A 16 4.65 4.81 -6.04
CA ASP A 16 5.20 4.92 -7.39
C ASP A 16 6.43 4.02 -7.65
N VAL A 17 7.11 3.51 -6.60
CA VAL A 17 8.20 2.53 -6.76
C VAL A 17 7.71 1.08 -6.76
N LEU A 18 6.43 0.85 -6.43
CA LEU A 18 5.85 -0.50 -6.40
C LEU A 18 5.46 -0.96 -7.81
N PRO A 19 5.35 -2.28 -8.03
CA PRO A 19 4.77 -2.81 -9.27
C PRO A 19 3.37 -2.22 -9.52
N PRO A 20 3.00 -1.91 -10.78
CA PRO A 20 1.72 -1.26 -11.09
C PRO A 20 0.50 -2.01 -10.57
N THR A 21 0.53 -3.35 -10.53
CA THR A 21 -0.55 -4.18 -10.01
C THR A 21 -0.79 -3.92 -8.53
N ILE A 22 0.27 -3.85 -7.73
CA ILE A 22 0.23 -3.58 -6.29
C ILE A 22 -0.27 -2.16 -6.03
N ARG A 23 0.29 -1.17 -6.75
CA ARG A 23 -0.15 0.24 -6.67
C ARG A 23 -1.65 0.34 -6.91
N HIS A 24 -2.14 -0.17 -8.04
CA HIS A 24 -3.57 -0.08 -8.38
C HIS A 24 -4.47 -0.77 -7.37
N ALA A 25 -4.06 -1.90 -6.79
CA ALA A 25 -4.85 -2.59 -5.77
C ALA A 25 -4.98 -1.74 -4.49
N VAL A 26 -3.90 -1.09 -4.05
CA VAL A 26 -3.92 -0.18 -2.88
C VAL A 26 -4.75 1.06 -3.18
N GLU A 27 -4.66 1.62 -4.39
CA GLU A 27 -5.50 2.77 -4.79
C GLU A 27 -6.98 2.42 -4.86
N ALA A 28 -7.32 1.23 -5.36
CA ALA A 28 -8.69 0.75 -5.45
C ALA A 28 -9.35 0.54 -4.08
N ALA A 29 -8.57 0.23 -3.04
CA ALA A 29 -9.06 0.14 -1.67
C ALA A 29 -9.57 1.49 -1.13
N ASN A 30 -9.11 2.62 -1.70
CA ASN A 30 -9.51 3.98 -1.32
C ASN A 30 -9.38 4.29 0.20
N GLN A 31 -8.43 3.63 0.87
CA GLN A 31 -8.15 3.76 2.31
C GLN A 31 -6.70 4.16 2.56
N LYS A 32 -6.04 4.84 1.61
CA LYS A 32 -4.60 5.21 1.69
C LYS A 32 -4.22 5.89 3.01
N GLU A 33 -5.09 6.72 3.56
CA GLU A 33 -4.89 7.42 4.83
C GLU A 33 -4.86 6.52 6.07
N TYR A 34 -5.39 5.30 5.95
CA TYR A 34 -5.41 4.28 7.00
C TYR A 34 -4.43 3.13 6.72
N LEU A 35 -3.62 3.24 5.67
CA LEU A 35 -2.64 2.22 5.31
C LEU A 35 -1.53 2.18 6.37
N LEU A 36 -1.30 0.99 6.92
CA LEU A 36 -0.25 0.72 7.90
C LEU A 36 1.02 0.18 7.22
N GLU A 37 0.85 -0.85 6.38
CA GLU A 37 1.97 -1.49 5.68
C GLU A 37 1.51 -2.25 4.43
N ILE A 38 2.47 -2.45 3.51
CA ILE A 38 2.35 -3.34 2.35
C ILE A 38 3.40 -4.44 2.51
N ILE A 39 2.98 -5.70 2.46
CA ILE A 39 3.83 -6.87 2.65
C ILE A 39 4.05 -7.56 1.30
N LEU A 40 5.32 -7.68 0.89
CA LEU A 40 5.77 -8.28 -0.38
C LEU A 40 6.84 -9.36 -0.13
N ASP A 41 6.52 -10.33 0.72
CA ASP A 41 7.43 -11.41 1.07
C ASP A 41 7.48 -12.47 -0.05
N LEU A 42 8.69 -12.89 -0.43
CA LEU A 42 8.88 -13.97 -1.41
C LEU A 42 8.18 -15.26 -0.97
N GLY A 43 7.46 -15.89 -1.90
CA GLY A 43 6.69 -17.12 -1.65
C GLY A 43 5.39 -16.92 -0.87
N ARG A 44 4.92 -15.67 -0.72
CA ARG A 44 3.60 -15.33 -0.15
C ARG A 44 2.82 -14.48 -1.12
N VAL A 45 1.50 -14.49 -1.00
CA VAL A 45 0.63 -13.50 -1.68
C VAL A 45 0.86 -12.13 -1.06
N SER A 46 0.81 -11.10 -1.91
CA SER A 46 0.98 -9.72 -1.46
C SER A 46 -0.25 -9.22 -0.72
N THR A 47 -0.05 -8.48 0.38
CA THR A 47 -1.14 -7.93 1.19
C THR A 47 -0.90 -6.48 1.60
N ALA A 48 -1.98 -5.74 1.83
CA ALA A 48 -1.95 -4.45 2.50
C ALA A 48 -2.73 -4.54 3.81
N ARG A 49 -2.15 -4.00 4.89
CA ARG A 49 -2.85 -3.81 6.15
C ARG A 49 -3.29 -2.37 6.32
N PHE A 50 -4.56 -2.22 6.65
CA PHE A 50 -5.18 -0.98 7.08
C PHE A 50 -5.51 -1.09 8.57
N VAL A 51 -5.96 0.02 9.17
CA VAL A 51 -6.35 0.05 10.59
C VAL A 51 -7.40 -1.01 10.93
N GLU A 52 -8.37 -1.23 10.04
CA GLU A 52 -9.54 -2.09 10.29
C GLU A 52 -9.47 -3.45 9.60
N GLU A 53 -8.67 -3.59 8.54
CA GLU A 53 -8.68 -4.79 7.71
C GLU A 53 -7.33 -5.09 7.03
N GLU A 54 -7.18 -6.33 6.57
CA GLU A 54 -6.10 -6.76 5.69
C GLU A 54 -6.71 -7.24 4.38
N ILE A 55 -6.14 -6.80 3.26
CA ILE A 55 -6.59 -7.20 1.92
C ILE A 55 -5.45 -7.85 1.14
N VAL A 56 -5.81 -8.80 0.28
CA VAL A 56 -4.89 -9.36 -0.73
C VAL A 56 -4.80 -8.41 -1.91
N LEU A 57 -3.58 -8.04 -2.31
CA LEU A 57 -3.31 -7.11 -3.40
C LEU A 57 -3.14 -7.83 -4.74
N ASP A 58 -2.43 -8.94 -4.73
CA ASP A 58 -2.28 -9.86 -5.87
C ASP A 58 -2.33 -11.30 -5.32
N PRO A 59 -3.23 -12.16 -5.83
CA PRO A 59 -3.33 -13.55 -5.41
C PRO A 59 -2.14 -14.42 -5.87
N LYS A 60 -1.24 -13.89 -6.70
CA LYS A 60 0.01 -14.57 -7.06
C LYS A 60 1.04 -14.41 -5.95
N GLU A 61 1.84 -15.45 -5.76
CA GLU A 61 3.00 -15.37 -4.88
C GLU A 61 4.03 -14.40 -5.45
N VAL A 62 4.67 -13.63 -4.56
CA VAL A 62 5.80 -12.77 -4.92
C VAL A 62 7.01 -13.65 -5.27
N THR A 63 7.64 -13.38 -6.43
CA THR A 63 8.78 -14.11 -6.99
C THR A 63 9.94 -13.20 -7.34
#